data_AF-A0A9E3MR37-F1
#
_entry.id   AF-A0A9E3MR37-F1
#
_cell.length_a   1.000
_cell.length_b   1.000
_cell.length_c   1.000
_cell.angle_alpha   90.00
_cell.angle_beta   90.00
_cell.angle_gamma   90.00
#
_symmetry.space_group_name_H-M   'P 1'
#
loop_
_entity.id
_entity.type
_entity.pdbx_description
1 polymer ?
#
loop_
_entity_poly.entity_id
_entity_poly.type
_entity_poly.pdbx_seq_one_letter_code
_entity_poly.pdbx_strand_id
1 'polypeptide(L)'
;SPAIIILIFPLGFRLTCYYYRKAYYRGFWASPPACAVAEPHKKYTGETRFPLILQNIHRYFFYAAIVVAGILTYDTVLSFRNERYEWGHMGLGTLVFLVNIVLIWAYTISCHSCRHIVGGKLRHFSKHPVRYRMWQWAGKLNARHMQLAWASLVSVALADFYVYLVASGAFDDPRFF
;
A
#
# COMPACT_ATOMS: atom_id res chain seq x y z
N SER A 1 -1.39 14.52 -17.59
CA SER A 1 -2.20 14.67 -16.35
C SER A 1 -1.32 14.57 -15.11
N PRO A 2 -1.62 15.34 -14.04
CA PRO A 2 -0.89 15.29 -12.75
C PRO A 2 -0.81 13.87 -12.15
N ALA A 3 -1.78 13.01 -12.48
CA ALA A 3 -1.83 11.61 -12.08
C ALA A 3 -0.56 10.80 -12.39
N ILE A 4 0.11 11.07 -13.53
CA ILE A 4 1.33 10.33 -13.92
C ILE A 4 2.49 10.64 -12.97
N ILE A 5 2.58 11.87 -12.47
CA ILE A 5 3.62 12.30 -11.54
C ILE A 5 3.37 11.66 -10.16
N ILE A 6 2.12 11.66 -9.71
CA ILE A 6 1.73 11.08 -8.42
C ILE A 6 1.90 9.55 -8.43
N LEU A 7 1.66 8.89 -9.57
CA LEU A 7 1.75 7.43 -9.72
C LEU A 7 3.11 6.86 -9.33
N ILE A 8 4.19 7.63 -9.49
CA ILE A 8 5.55 7.23 -9.11
C ILE A 8 5.63 6.81 -7.64
N PHE A 9 4.90 7.47 -6.75
CA PHE A 9 4.94 7.18 -5.32
C PHE A 9 4.26 5.85 -4.93
N PRO A 10 2.97 5.61 -5.22
CA PRO A 10 2.32 4.34 -4.89
C PRO A 10 2.89 3.18 -5.72
N LEU A 11 3.24 3.40 -6.99
CA LEU A 11 3.87 2.37 -7.82
C LEU A 11 5.26 2.03 -7.30
N GLY A 12 6.09 3.04 -7.00
CA GLY A 12 7.41 2.85 -6.39
C GLY A 12 7.32 2.11 -5.06
N PHE A 13 6.37 2.46 -4.20
CA PHE A 13 6.14 1.76 -2.94
C PHE A 13 5.78 0.28 -3.13
N ARG A 14 4.94 -0.04 -4.13
CA ARG A 14 4.57 -1.43 -4.47
C ARG A 14 5.73 -2.20 -5.09
N LEU A 15 6.35 -1.67 -6.14
CA LEU A 15 7.45 -2.34 -6.86
C LEU A 15 8.69 -2.56 -6.00
N THR A 16 8.89 -1.73 -4.97
CA THR A 16 10.01 -1.88 -4.03
C THR A 16 9.69 -2.76 -2.81
N CYS A 17 8.44 -3.19 -2.66
CA CYS A 17 7.99 -3.99 -1.52
C CYS A 17 8.58 -5.41 -1.56
N TYR A 18 8.85 -5.97 -0.37
CA TYR A 18 9.34 -7.34 -0.20
C TYR A 18 8.50 -8.40 -0.93
N TYR A 19 7.17 -8.24 -1.00
CA TYR A 19 6.31 -9.16 -1.73
C TYR A 19 6.60 -9.15 -3.24
N TYR A 20 6.56 -7.98 -3.87
CA TYR A 20 6.85 -7.85 -5.30
C TYR A 20 8.30 -8.22 -5.62
N ARG A 21 9.22 -7.92 -4.69
CA ARG A 21 10.61 -8.39 -4.71
C ARG A 21 10.73 -9.90 -4.87
N LYS A 22 10.04 -10.63 -4.00
CA LYS A 22 9.99 -12.08 -4.10
C LYS A 22 9.41 -12.55 -5.44
N ALA A 23 8.39 -11.88 -5.96
CA ALA A 23 7.75 -12.26 -7.23
C ALA A 23 8.72 -12.12 -8.42
N TYR A 24 9.35 -10.95 -8.60
CA TYR A 24 10.26 -10.75 -9.73
C TYR A 24 11.58 -11.51 -9.56
N TYR A 25 12.07 -11.72 -8.34
CA TYR A 25 13.28 -12.54 -8.13
C TYR A 25 13.08 -14.01 -8.48
N ARG A 26 11.90 -14.55 -8.19
CA ARG A 26 11.55 -15.92 -8.55
C ARG A 26 11.23 -16.06 -10.03
N GLY A 27 10.41 -15.15 -10.57
CA GLY A 27 9.92 -15.22 -11.93
C GLY A 27 10.96 -14.87 -13.00
N PHE A 28 11.76 -13.82 -12.77
CA PHE A 28 12.70 -13.32 -13.78
C PHE A 28 14.17 -13.63 -13.46
N TRP A 29 14.55 -13.69 -12.18
CA TRP A 29 15.93 -13.98 -11.78
C TRP A 29 16.18 -15.43 -11.38
N ALA A 30 15.14 -16.24 -11.19
CA ALA A 30 15.27 -17.60 -10.64
C ALA A 30 16.22 -17.66 -9.42
N SER A 31 16.04 -16.76 -8.44
CA SER A 31 16.96 -16.63 -7.29
C SER A 31 16.22 -16.53 -5.95
N PRO A 32 16.02 -17.66 -5.24
CA PRO A 32 15.88 -19.01 -5.77
C PRO A 32 14.45 -19.24 -6.30
N PRO A 33 14.26 -20.04 -7.37
CA PRO A 33 12.94 -20.21 -8.00
C PRO A 33 11.95 -20.93 -7.07
N ALA A 34 12.40 -21.96 -6.36
CA ALA A 34 11.65 -22.67 -5.33
C ALA A 34 12.62 -23.37 -4.37
N CYS A 35 12.13 -23.81 -3.20
CA CYS A 35 12.96 -24.52 -2.21
C CYS A 35 13.49 -25.87 -2.71
N ALA A 36 12.77 -26.52 -3.63
CA ALA A 36 13.14 -27.83 -4.18
C ALA A 36 13.90 -27.73 -5.53
N VAL A 37 14.13 -26.53 -6.06
CA VAL A 37 14.74 -26.33 -7.37
C VAL A 37 16.10 -25.67 -7.18
N ALA A 38 17.14 -26.29 -7.75
CA ALA A 38 18.51 -25.79 -7.65
C ALA A 38 18.61 -24.37 -8.22
N GLU A 39 19.25 -23.48 -7.47
CA GLU A 39 19.46 -22.11 -7.90
C GLU A 39 20.55 -22.06 -8.99
N PRO A 40 20.28 -21.45 -10.15
CA PRO A 40 21.28 -21.31 -11.22
C PRO A 40 22.43 -20.37 -10.85
N HIS A 41 22.23 -19.47 -9.88
CA HIS A 41 23.23 -18.51 -9.43
C HIS A 41 24.24 -19.13 -8.47
N LYS A 42 25.52 -19.07 -8.83
CA LYS A 42 26.63 -19.57 -8.00
C LYS A 42 26.99 -18.63 -6.84
N LYS A 43 26.64 -17.35 -6.93
CA LYS A 43 26.94 -16.31 -5.93
C LYS A 43 25.77 -15.35 -5.81
N TYR A 44 25.40 -15.03 -4.58
CA TYR A 44 24.43 -13.97 -4.30
C TYR A 44 25.10 -12.61 -4.53
N THR A 45 24.73 -11.92 -5.60
CA THR A 45 25.16 -10.54 -5.88
C THR A 45 24.24 -9.51 -5.23
N GLY A 46 23.05 -9.94 -4.80
CA GLY A 46 22.12 -9.19 -3.96
C GLY A 46 21.65 -7.84 -4.49
N GLU A 47 21.11 -7.04 -3.57
CA GLU A 47 20.53 -5.71 -3.79
C GLU A 47 21.59 -4.58 -3.78
N THR A 48 22.85 -4.90 -4.04
CA THR A 48 23.96 -3.93 -3.96
C THR A 48 24.34 -3.34 -5.32
N ARG A 49 23.80 -3.88 -6.42
CA ARG A 49 24.07 -3.42 -7.80
C ARG A 49 22.79 -2.94 -8.49
N PHE A 50 22.93 -1.97 -9.39
CA PHE A 50 21.84 -1.54 -10.27
C PHE A 50 21.33 -2.71 -11.13
N PRO A 51 20.00 -2.89 -11.31
CA PRO A 51 18.89 -2.06 -10.81
C PRO A 51 18.39 -2.45 -9.40
N LEU A 52 18.87 -3.56 -8.82
CA LEU A 52 18.36 -4.13 -7.57
C LEU A 52 18.61 -3.25 -6.34
N ILE A 53 19.56 -2.32 -6.39
CA ILE A 53 19.78 -1.32 -5.34
C ILE A 53 18.58 -0.41 -5.09
N LEU A 54 17.74 -0.18 -6.12
CA LEU A 54 16.52 0.63 -5.99
C LEU A 54 15.53 0.02 -4.99
N GLN A 55 15.66 -1.28 -4.72
CA GLN A 55 14.82 -2.00 -3.78
C GLN A 55 15.06 -1.56 -2.33
N ASN A 56 16.23 -1.00 -2.02
CA ASN A 56 16.54 -0.42 -0.71
C ASN A 56 15.81 0.92 -0.46
N ILE A 57 15.28 1.54 -1.53
CA ILE A 57 14.55 2.81 -1.46
C ILE A 57 13.14 2.61 -0.90
N HIS A 58 12.66 1.37 -0.76
CA HIS A 58 11.33 1.06 -0.18
C HIS A 58 11.06 1.80 1.13
N ARG A 59 12.09 1.95 1.98
CA ARG A 59 11.98 2.68 3.25
C ARG A 59 11.59 4.15 3.06
N TYR A 60 12.02 4.78 1.99
CA TYR A 60 11.71 6.17 1.66
C TYR A 60 10.34 6.27 0.99
N PHE A 61 10.03 5.34 0.09
CA PHE A 61 8.69 5.24 -0.49
C PHE A 61 7.60 5.01 0.56
N PHE A 62 7.91 4.33 1.67
CA PHE A 62 6.98 4.21 2.80
C PHE A 62 6.56 5.56 3.37
N TYR A 63 7.49 6.50 3.57
CA TYR A 63 7.15 7.84 4.06
C TYR A 63 6.33 8.63 3.04
N ALA A 64 6.68 8.53 1.74
CA ALA A 64 5.87 9.14 0.69
C ALA A 64 4.45 8.53 0.63
N ALA A 65 4.34 7.21 0.79
CA ALA A 65 3.06 6.51 0.81
C ALA A 65 2.17 6.94 1.98
N ILE A 66 2.74 7.21 3.17
CA ILE A 66 2.00 7.77 4.29
C ILE A 66 1.42 9.15 3.94
N VAL A 67 2.21 10.02 3.30
CA VAL A 67 1.75 11.36 2.90
C VAL A 67 0.62 11.24 1.88
N VAL A 68 0.79 10.42 0.84
CA VAL A 68 -0.24 10.19 -0.18
C VAL A 68 -1.51 9.59 0.46
N ALA A 69 -1.39 8.61 1.36
CA ALA A 69 -2.53 8.07 2.09
C ALA A 69 -3.20 9.14 2.96
N GLY A 70 -2.44 10.06 3.56
CA GLY A 70 -2.98 11.21 4.29
C GLY A 70 -3.81 12.14 3.40
N ILE A 71 -3.31 12.48 2.20
CA ILE A 71 -4.04 13.29 1.21
C ILE A 71 -5.32 12.57 0.77
N LEU A 72 -5.23 11.28 0.40
CA LEU A 72 -6.41 10.50 0.01
C LEU A 72 -7.43 10.37 1.15
N THR A 73 -6.98 10.34 2.40
CA THR A 73 -7.87 10.37 3.58
C THR A 73 -8.58 11.72 3.66
N TYR A 74 -7.86 12.82 3.47
CA TYR A 74 -8.46 14.14 3.42
C TYR A 74 -9.50 14.24 2.32
N ASP A 75 -9.19 13.81 1.10
CA ASP A 75 -10.13 13.80 -0.03
C ASP A 75 -11.37 12.92 0.24
N THR A 76 -11.17 11.76 0.86
CA THR A 76 -12.27 10.89 1.30
C THR A 76 -13.15 11.60 2.32
N VAL A 77 -12.57 12.28 3.31
CA VAL A 77 -13.34 13.07 4.28
C VAL A 77 -14.10 14.19 3.59
N LEU A 78 -13.49 14.89 2.63
CA LEU A 78 -14.17 15.93 1.86
C LEU A 78 -15.34 15.39 1.03
N SER A 79 -15.31 14.12 0.62
CA SER A 79 -16.40 13.49 -0.13
C SER A 79 -17.69 13.30 0.68
N PHE A 80 -17.66 13.58 1.99
CA PHE A 80 -18.86 13.67 2.84
C PHE A 80 -19.54 15.05 2.83
N ARG A 81 -19.03 15.99 2.03
CA ARG A 81 -19.65 17.29 1.81
C ARG A 81 -20.42 17.35 0.49
N ASN A 82 -21.50 18.12 0.47
CA ASN A 82 -22.19 18.47 -0.78
C ASN A 82 -21.57 19.71 -1.44
N GLU A 83 -22.13 20.13 -2.57
CA GLU A 83 -21.70 21.33 -3.33
C GLU A 83 -21.81 22.63 -2.54
N ARG A 84 -22.66 22.66 -1.50
CA ARG A 84 -22.85 23.80 -0.59
C ARG A 84 -21.94 23.74 0.64
N TYR A 85 -21.00 22.79 0.69
CA TYR A 85 -20.09 22.54 1.81
C TYR A 85 -20.78 22.08 3.11
N GLU A 86 -22.01 21.61 3.03
CA GLU A 86 -22.73 21.03 4.17
C GLU A 86 -22.20 19.60 4.41
N TRP A 87 -22.12 19.19 5.67
CA TRP A 87 -21.59 17.89 6.07
C TRP A 87 -22.68 16.85 6.25
N GLY A 88 -22.29 15.58 6.18
CA GLY A 88 -23.17 14.46 6.48
C GLY A 88 -23.86 13.90 5.25
N HIS A 89 -23.32 14.15 4.06
CA HIS A 89 -23.80 13.53 2.84
C HIS A 89 -23.00 12.27 2.53
N MET A 90 -23.67 11.25 2.01
CA MET A 90 -23.00 10.02 1.61
C MET A 90 -23.65 9.47 0.35
N GLY A 91 -22.80 9.23 -0.66
CA GLY A 91 -23.19 8.50 -1.85
C GLY A 91 -22.44 7.19 -1.99
N LEU A 92 -22.70 6.50 -3.10
CA LEU A 92 -21.93 5.34 -3.50
C LEU A 92 -20.45 5.72 -3.73
N GLY A 93 -20.17 6.89 -4.33
CA GLY A 93 -18.79 7.38 -4.50
C GLY A 93 -18.05 7.55 -3.17
N THR A 94 -18.70 8.13 -2.17
CA THR A 94 -18.16 8.26 -0.80
C THR A 94 -17.82 6.90 -0.21
N LEU A 95 -18.69 5.90 -0.38
CA LEU A 95 -18.45 4.52 0.10
C LEU A 95 -17.28 3.86 -0.63
N VAL A 96 -17.19 4.02 -1.95
CA VAL A 96 -16.08 3.50 -2.77
C VAL A 96 -14.76 4.09 -2.31
N PHE A 97 -14.69 5.42 -2.08
CA PHE A 97 -13.50 6.08 -1.55
C PHE A 97 -13.15 5.62 -0.14
N LEU A 98 -14.15 5.43 0.73
CA LEU A 98 -13.95 4.96 2.10
C LEU A 98 -13.33 3.55 2.12
N VAL A 99 -13.88 2.62 1.34
CA VAL A 99 -13.32 1.27 1.20
C VAL A 99 -11.90 1.33 0.66
N ASN A 100 -11.67 2.15 -0.37
CA ASN A 100 -10.37 2.32 -0.98
C ASN A 100 -9.32 2.81 0.02
N ILE A 101 -9.61 3.87 0.77
CA ILE A 101 -8.64 4.44 1.71
C ILE A 101 -8.37 3.51 2.90
N VAL A 102 -9.37 2.78 3.38
CA VAL A 102 -9.19 1.76 4.43
C VAL A 102 -8.26 0.66 3.95
N LEU A 103 -8.42 0.18 2.71
CA LEU A 103 -7.54 -0.84 2.14
C LEU A 103 -6.11 -0.32 1.88
N ILE A 104 -5.97 0.93 1.45
CA ILE A 104 -4.66 1.59 1.29
C ILE A 104 -3.94 1.70 2.63
N TRP A 105 -4.62 2.13 3.70
CA TRP A 105 -4.03 2.15 5.04
C TRP A 105 -3.67 0.76 5.53
N ALA A 106 -4.57 -0.22 5.39
CA ALA A 106 -4.30 -1.61 5.78
C ALA A 106 -3.06 -2.18 5.05
N TYR A 107 -2.91 -1.92 3.76
CA TYR A 107 -1.72 -2.27 2.99
C TYR A 107 -0.46 -1.53 3.51
N THR A 108 -0.57 -0.24 3.79
CA THR A 108 0.56 0.60 4.25
C THR A 108 1.06 0.14 5.62
N ILE A 109 0.17 -0.05 6.60
CA ILE A 109 0.56 -0.45 7.98
C ILE A 109 0.96 -1.92 8.09
N SER A 110 0.55 -2.78 7.15
CA SER A 110 0.96 -4.18 7.12
C SER A 110 2.38 -4.40 6.58
N CYS A 111 3.05 -3.35 6.09
CA CYS A 111 4.38 -3.51 5.50
C CYS A 111 5.47 -3.86 6.54
N HIS A 112 6.56 -4.47 6.07
CA HIS A 112 7.73 -4.75 6.90
C HIS A 112 8.38 -3.48 7.46
N SER A 113 8.37 -2.38 6.69
CA SER A 113 8.90 -1.08 7.13
C SER A 113 8.16 -0.56 8.36
N CYS A 114 6.83 -0.64 8.39
CA CYS A 114 6.01 -0.24 9.53
C CYS A 114 6.32 -1.10 10.76
N ARG A 115 6.37 -2.43 10.60
CA ARG A 115 6.75 -3.35 11.67
C ARG A 115 8.15 -3.03 12.24
N HIS A 116 9.11 -2.74 11.36
CA HIS A 116 10.46 -2.37 11.77
C HIS A 116 10.50 -1.02 12.50
N ILE A 117 9.75 -0.02 12.06
CA ILE A 117 9.66 1.29 12.75
C ILE A 117 9.08 1.12 14.16
N VAL A 118 8.06 0.29 14.32
CA VAL A 118 7.38 0.08 15.61
C VAL A 118 8.22 -0.71 16.61
N GLY A 119 8.93 -1.76 16.17
CA GLY A 119 9.60 -2.70 17.08
C GLY A 119 11.09 -2.98 16.83
N GLY A 120 11.70 -2.43 15.78
CA GLY A 120 13.02 -2.85 15.29
C GLY A 120 14.21 -2.58 16.22
N LYS A 121 14.09 -1.63 17.16
CA LYS A 121 15.17 -1.30 18.13
C LYS A 121 14.86 -1.70 19.57
N LEU A 122 13.81 -2.49 19.79
CA LEU A 122 13.45 -2.95 21.14
C LEU A 122 14.42 -4.03 21.61
N ARG A 123 15.21 -3.71 22.63
CA ARG A 123 16.10 -4.70 23.29
C ARG A 123 15.39 -5.46 24.41
N HIS A 124 14.37 -4.86 25.03
CA HIS A 124 13.64 -5.46 26.16
C HIS A 124 12.13 -5.28 25.93
N PHE A 125 11.41 -6.38 25.70
CA PHE A 125 9.97 -6.32 25.41
C PHE A 125 9.12 -6.02 26.65
N SER A 126 9.54 -6.50 27.83
CA SER A 126 8.85 -6.28 29.11
C SER A 126 8.82 -4.81 29.53
N LYS A 127 9.87 -4.04 29.22
CA LYS A 127 9.96 -2.60 29.55
C LYS A 127 9.24 -1.69 28.54
N HIS A 128 8.77 -2.24 27.41
CA HIS A 128 8.09 -1.48 26.36
C HIS A 128 6.80 -2.17 25.90
N PRO A 129 5.82 -2.39 26.80
CA PRO A 129 4.63 -3.19 26.53
C PRO A 129 3.77 -2.61 25.39
N VAL A 130 3.66 -1.28 25.28
CA VAL A 130 2.89 -0.61 24.22
C VAL A 130 3.51 -0.86 22.84
N ARG A 131 4.82 -0.62 22.68
CA ARG A 131 5.51 -0.86 21.41
C ARG A 131 5.52 -2.33 21.03
N TYR A 132 5.69 -3.22 22.01
CA TYR A 132 5.59 -4.66 21.79
C TYR A 132 4.20 -5.06 21.29
N ARG A 133 3.13 -4.56 21.91
CA ARG A 133 1.75 -4.79 21.47
C ARG A 133 1.52 -4.26 20.05
N MET A 134 1.95 -3.03 19.74
CA MET A 134 1.84 -2.48 18.38
C MET A 134 2.63 -3.32 17.36
N TRP A 135 3.82 -3.80 17.72
CA TRP A 135 4.62 -4.69 16.87
C TRP A 135 3.94 -6.04 16.62
N GLN A 136 3.26 -6.60 17.63
CA GLN A 136 2.45 -7.81 17.45
C GLN A 136 1.28 -7.56 16.48
N TRP A 137 0.58 -6.43 16.61
CA TRP A 137 -0.51 -6.04 15.70
C TRP A 137 -0.02 -5.86 14.26
N ALA A 138 1.04 -5.06 14.07
CA ALA A 138 1.70 -4.91 12.77
C ALA A 138 2.18 -6.26 12.23
N GLY A 139 2.65 -7.16 13.10
CA GLY A 139 3.05 -8.52 12.74
C GLY A 139 1.90 -9.39 12.24
N LYS A 140 0.72 -9.32 12.88
CA LYS A 140 -0.49 -10.02 12.43
C LYS A 140 -0.96 -9.52 11.06
N LEU A 141 -0.97 -8.21 10.86
CA LEU A 141 -1.33 -7.61 9.57
C LEU A 141 -0.31 -7.95 8.48
N ASN A 142 0.99 -7.94 8.82
CA ASN A 142 2.07 -8.27 7.90
C ASN A 142 1.98 -9.70 7.34
N ALA A 143 1.48 -10.66 8.11
CA ALA A 143 1.21 -12.02 7.62
C ALA A 143 0.21 -12.05 6.45
N ARG A 144 -0.68 -11.05 6.35
CA ARG A 144 -1.66 -10.90 5.27
C ARG A 144 -1.27 -9.83 4.25
N HIS A 145 -0.02 -9.33 4.29
CA HIS A 145 0.40 -8.19 3.47
C HIS A 145 0.16 -8.40 1.97
N MET A 146 0.40 -9.61 1.46
CA MET A 146 0.11 -9.95 0.06
C MET A 146 -1.38 -9.79 -0.27
N GLN A 147 -2.27 -10.30 0.57
CA GLN A 147 -3.73 -10.22 0.36
C GLN A 147 -4.19 -8.76 0.37
N LEU A 148 -3.66 -7.97 1.31
CA LEU A 148 -3.94 -6.53 1.42
C LEU A 148 -3.39 -5.74 0.22
N ALA A 149 -2.24 -6.16 -0.34
CA ALA A 149 -1.68 -5.57 -1.55
C ALA A 149 -2.61 -5.75 -2.75
N TRP A 150 -3.14 -6.96 -2.95
CA TRP A 150 -4.09 -7.24 -4.03
C TRP A 150 -5.44 -6.58 -3.80
N ALA A 151 -5.99 -6.65 -2.58
CA ALA A 151 -7.26 -6.00 -2.25
C ALA A 151 -7.19 -4.49 -2.50
N SER A 152 -6.12 -3.82 -2.06
CA SER A 152 -5.93 -2.39 -2.34
C SER A 152 -5.66 -2.09 -3.81
N LEU A 153 -5.01 -2.98 -4.57
CA LEU A 153 -4.81 -2.79 -6.01
C LEU A 153 -6.14 -2.85 -6.76
N VAL A 154 -6.96 -3.87 -6.49
CA VAL A 154 -8.28 -4.02 -7.08
C VAL A 154 -9.18 -2.84 -6.68
N SER A 155 -9.17 -2.44 -5.41
CA SER A 155 -9.99 -1.33 -4.94
C SER A 155 -9.62 0.00 -5.60
N VAL A 156 -8.32 0.28 -5.81
CA VAL A 156 -7.89 1.50 -6.52
C VAL A 156 -8.38 1.45 -7.97
N ALA A 157 -8.23 0.33 -8.66
CA ALA A 157 -8.71 0.18 -10.03
C ALA A 157 -10.24 0.36 -10.13
N LEU A 158 -10.99 -0.17 -9.16
CA LEU A 158 -12.44 0.02 -9.09
C LEU A 158 -12.82 1.48 -8.80
N ALA A 159 -12.10 2.15 -7.90
CA ALA A 159 -12.33 3.56 -7.60
C ALA A 159 -12.04 4.46 -8.81
N ASP A 160 -10.93 4.22 -9.51
CA ASP A 160 -10.58 4.96 -10.74
C ASP A 160 -11.62 4.72 -11.84
N PHE A 161 -12.06 3.47 -12.02
CA PHE A 161 -13.10 3.12 -12.98
C PHE A 161 -14.45 3.76 -12.62
N TYR A 162 -14.80 3.78 -11.33
CA TYR A 162 -16.00 4.45 -10.83
C TYR A 162 -16.00 5.95 -11.18
N VAL A 163 -14.90 6.63 -10.83
CA VAL A 163 -14.73 8.07 -11.13
C VAL A 163 -14.79 8.32 -12.63
N TYR A 164 -14.17 7.45 -13.44
CA TYR A 164 -14.23 7.55 -14.90
C TYR A 164 -15.66 7.43 -15.44
N LEU A 165 -16.46 6.47 -14.94
CA LEU A 165 -17.86 6.31 -15.37
C LEU A 165 -18.73 7.51 -14.99
N VAL A 166 -18.58 8.03 -13.77
CA VAL A 166 -19.31 9.24 -13.33
C VAL A 166 -18.87 10.46 -14.15
N ALA A 167 -17.56 10.65 -14.36
CA ALA A 167 -17.03 11.78 -15.13
C ALA A 167 -17.37 11.73 -16.63
N SER A 168 -17.59 10.54 -17.18
CA SER A 168 -18.03 10.35 -18.57
C SER A 168 -19.54 10.48 -18.76
N GLY A 169 -20.31 10.65 -17.67
CA GLY A 169 -21.77 10.72 -17.70
C GLY A 169 -22.45 9.38 -17.98
N ALA A 170 -21.75 8.25 -17.76
CA ALA A 170 -22.33 6.93 -17.96
C ALA A 170 -23.46 6.63 -16.94
N PHE A 171 -23.36 7.20 -15.73
CA PHE A 171 -24.43 7.26 -14.73
C PHE A 171 -24.14 8.36 -13.70
N ASP A 172 -25.18 8.85 -13.02
CA ASP A 172 -25.08 9.83 -11.93
C ASP A 172 -24.71 9.16 -10.60
N ASP A 173 -23.84 9.79 -9.79
CA ASP A 173 -23.43 9.28 -8.47
C ASP A 173 -24.65 9.06 -7.54
N PRO A 174 -25.02 7.80 -7.21
CA PRO A 174 -26.17 7.53 -6.36
C PRO A 174 -25.96 8.07 -4.95
N ARG A 175 -26.90 8.90 -4.49
CA ARG A 175 -26.89 9.49 -3.13
C ARG A 175 -27.76 8.68 -2.19
N PHE A 176 -27.29 8.45 -0.98
CA PHE A 176 -28.06 7.83 0.09
C PHE A 176 -28.77 8.88 0.95
N PHE A 177 -28.07 9.96 1.31
CA PHE A 177 -28.54 11.13 2.07
C PHE A 177 -27.54 12.29 1.92
#